data_AF-A0A256I4S5-F1
#
_entry.id   AF-A0A256I4S5-F1
#
_cell.length_a   1.000
_cell.length_b   1.000
_cell.length_c   1.000
_cell.angle_alpha   90.00
_cell.angle_beta   90.00
_cell.angle_gamma   90.00
#
_symmetry.space_group_name_H-M   'P 1'
#
loop_
_entity.id
_entity.type
_entity.pdbx_description
1 polymer ?
#
loop_
_entity_poly.entity_id
_entity_poly.type
_entity_poly.pdbx_seq_one_letter_code
_entity_poly.pdbx_strand_id
1 'polypeptide(L)'
;MSTQRTRYTTDHAAEQFRIRATGGAGVAPAWERGLRVDIPDGAPVPRHDEARYDARSDLVVFRRERTLTTCYGLEPKHLTNIHGVAVAAVVDEQFGTDYRSGIDAANLGEVKR
;
A
#
# COMPACT_ATOMS: atom_id res chain seq x y z
N MET A 1 -1.63 -51.05 -1.04
CA MET A 1 -0.25 -50.75 -1.48
C MET A 1 -0.36 -49.73 -2.61
N SER A 2 -0.29 -48.42 -2.39
CA SER A 2 0.85 -47.58 -1.98
C SER A 2 1.99 -47.55 -3.00
N THR A 3 2.11 -46.41 -3.70
CA THR A 3 3.30 -45.64 -4.11
C THR A 3 2.76 -44.49 -4.99
N GLN A 4 2.99 -43.20 -4.79
CA GLN A 4 4.06 -42.49 -4.10
C GLN A 4 3.57 -41.09 -3.68
N ARG A 5 4.08 -40.66 -2.52
CA ARG A 5 3.99 -39.30 -2.01
C ARG A 5 4.72 -38.33 -2.96
N THR A 6 4.05 -37.23 -3.30
CA THR A 6 4.72 -35.92 -3.37
C THR A 6 4.04 -35.01 -2.34
N ARG A 7 4.19 -35.36 -1.07
CA ARG A 7 4.09 -34.38 0.03
C ARG A 7 5.37 -33.56 -0.05
N TYR A 8 5.27 -32.27 -0.37
CA TYR A 8 6.06 -31.17 0.21
C TYR A 8 5.57 -29.83 -0.37
N THR A 9 4.27 -29.54 -0.30
CA THR A 9 3.87 -28.16 -0.05
C THR A 9 4.11 -27.96 1.44
N THR A 10 5.24 -27.34 1.80
CA THR A 10 5.48 -26.88 3.18
C THR A 10 4.31 -26.00 3.63
N ASP A 11 4.02 -25.87 4.93
CA ASP A 11 3.03 -24.90 5.41
C ASP A 11 3.28 -23.51 4.82
N HIS A 12 4.56 -23.19 4.65
CA HIS A 12 5.05 -22.04 3.90
C HIS A 12 4.56 -22.01 2.44
N ALA A 13 4.69 -23.08 1.67
CA ALA A 13 4.17 -23.11 0.29
C ALA A 13 2.64 -23.02 0.23
N ALA A 14 1.90 -23.63 1.18
CA ALA A 14 0.45 -23.48 1.28
C ALA A 14 0.02 -22.05 1.65
N GLU A 15 0.79 -21.37 2.52
CA GLU A 15 0.62 -19.96 2.87
C GLU A 15 0.94 -19.04 1.69
N GLN A 16 2.03 -19.30 0.97
CA GLN A 16 2.39 -18.58 -0.24
C GLN A 16 1.35 -18.76 -1.35
N PHE A 17 0.75 -19.95 -1.50
CA PHE A 17 -0.37 -20.16 -2.43
C PHE A 17 -1.65 -19.45 -1.98
N ARG A 18 -1.92 -19.34 -0.67
CA ARG A 18 -3.08 -18.59 -0.14
C ARG A 18 -2.92 -17.08 -0.38
N ILE A 19 -1.72 -16.54 -0.15
CA ILE A 19 -1.34 -15.14 -0.46
C ILE A 19 -1.44 -14.87 -1.96
N ARG A 20 -1.04 -15.82 -2.81
CA ARG A 20 -1.09 -15.71 -4.28
C ARG A 20 -2.49 -15.95 -4.86
N ALA A 21 -3.36 -16.71 -4.19
CA ALA A 21 -4.72 -17.01 -4.64
C ALA A 21 -5.74 -15.89 -4.34
N THR A 22 -5.42 -14.91 -3.48
CA THR A 22 -6.38 -13.86 -3.07
C THR A 22 -5.98 -12.43 -3.47
N GLY A 23 -5.15 -12.26 -4.51
CA GLY A 23 -5.08 -11.05 -5.34
C GLY A 23 -5.36 -9.68 -4.68
N GLY A 24 -4.66 -9.35 -3.60
CA GLY A 24 -4.81 -8.06 -2.94
C GLY A 24 -4.03 -8.01 -1.63
N ALA A 25 -3.13 -7.05 -1.50
CA ALA A 25 -2.61 -6.69 -0.19
C ALA A 25 -3.76 -6.20 0.69
N GLY A 26 -4.18 -7.03 1.65
CA GLY A 26 -5.26 -6.67 2.55
C GLY A 26 -4.89 -5.43 3.37
N VAL A 27 -5.79 -4.44 3.41
CA VAL A 27 -5.64 -3.18 4.15
C VAL A 27 -5.34 -3.42 5.63
N ALA A 28 -6.00 -4.40 6.26
CA ALA A 28 -5.76 -4.73 7.67
C ALA A 28 -4.36 -5.34 7.92
N PRO A 29 -3.91 -6.38 7.19
CA PRO A 29 -2.52 -6.84 7.28
C PRO A 29 -1.46 -5.75 7.00
N ALA A 30 -1.72 -4.85 6.05
CA ALA A 30 -0.83 -3.72 5.76
C ALA A 30 -0.79 -2.72 6.93
N TRP A 31 -1.93 -2.42 7.55
CA TRP A 31 -2.01 -1.55 8.73
C TRP A 31 -1.21 -2.09 9.93
N GLU A 32 -1.30 -3.39 10.21
CA GLU A 32 -0.62 -4.01 11.35
C GLU A 32 0.91 -4.02 11.19
N ARG A 33 1.41 -4.21 9.95
CA ARG A 33 2.85 -4.18 9.66
C ARG A 33 3.40 -2.78 9.44
N GLY A 34 2.53 -1.85 9.03
CA GLY A 34 2.95 -0.57 8.48
C GLY A 34 3.63 0.32 9.50
N LEU A 35 4.62 1.06 9.03
CA LEU A 35 5.33 2.08 9.79
C LEU A 35 4.54 3.38 9.73
N ARG A 36 4.49 4.12 10.84
CA ARG A 36 3.81 5.42 10.89
C ARG A 36 4.42 6.37 9.85
N VAL A 37 3.55 7.07 9.14
CA VAL A 37 3.91 8.14 8.21
C VAL A 37 3.43 9.46 8.79
N ASP A 38 4.34 10.40 8.96
CA ASP A 38 3.99 11.72 9.48
C ASP A 38 3.59 12.64 8.31
N ILE A 39 2.29 12.72 8.03
CA ILE A 39 1.77 13.55 6.94
C ILE A 39 1.68 15.01 7.39
N PRO A 40 2.29 15.98 6.69
CA PRO A 40 2.21 17.40 7.04
C PRO A 40 0.79 17.95 6.94
N ASP A 41 0.41 18.88 7.83
CA ASP A 41 -0.93 19.49 7.87
C ASP A 41 -1.34 20.21 6.57
N GLY A 42 -0.36 20.69 5.79
CA GLY A 42 -0.59 21.33 4.50
C GLY A 42 -0.63 20.38 3.30
N ALA A 43 -0.39 19.08 3.50
CA ALA A 43 -0.44 18.11 2.41
C ALA A 43 -1.88 17.99 1.89
N PRO A 44 -2.07 17.93 0.56
CA PRO A 44 -3.40 17.77 -0.02
C PRO A 44 -3.83 16.31 0.12
N VAL A 45 -4.08 15.83 1.34
CA VAL A 45 -4.62 14.50 1.62
C VAL A 45 -5.90 14.61 2.44
N PRO A 46 -6.81 13.62 2.38
CA PRO A 46 -7.99 13.60 3.24
C PRO A 46 -7.64 13.63 4.72
N ARG A 47 -8.53 14.26 5.52
CA ARG A 47 -8.39 14.30 6.98
C ARG A 47 -8.33 12.89 7.58
N HIS A 48 -7.34 12.68 8.43
CA HIS A 48 -7.05 11.40 9.08
C HIS A 48 -6.40 11.66 10.44
N ASP A 49 -6.29 10.60 11.25
CA ASP A 49 -5.62 10.65 12.55
C ASP A 49 -4.24 9.96 12.52
N GLU A 50 -4.09 8.97 11.63
CA GLU A 50 -2.83 8.23 11.47
C GLU A 50 -2.75 7.66 10.06
N ALA A 51 -1.55 7.70 9.48
CA ALA A 51 -1.21 7.05 8.23
C ALA A 51 -0.09 6.03 8.48
N ARG A 52 -0.13 4.88 7.79
CA ARG A 52 0.89 3.84 7.89
C ARG A 52 1.29 3.30 6.53
N TYR A 53 2.59 3.17 6.32
CA TYR A 53 3.20 2.64 5.12
C TYR A 53 3.68 1.20 5.33
N ASP A 54 3.18 0.26 4.51
CA ASP A 54 3.64 -1.12 4.48
C ASP A 54 4.48 -1.37 3.24
N ALA A 55 5.81 -1.36 3.40
CA ALA A 55 6.78 -1.61 2.33
C ALA A 55 6.67 -3.00 1.68
N ARG A 56 5.94 -3.94 2.29
CA ARG A 56 5.70 -5.26 1.68
C ARG A 56 4.64 -5.21 0.59
N SER A 57 3.71 -4.26 0.68
CA SER A 57 2.58 -4.15 -0.25
C SER A 57 2.53 -2.83 -1.00
N ASP A 58 3.51 -1.95 -0.77
CA ASP A 58 3.57 -0.60 -1.33
C ASP A 58 2.27 0.17 -1.08
N LEU A 59 1.67 -0.02 0.10
CA LEU A 59 0.42 0.61 0.51
C LEU A 59 0.65 1.62 1.62
N VAL A 60 -0.03 2.76 1.52
CA VAL A 60 -0.29 3.65 2.66
C VAL A 60 -1.74 3.54 3.05
N VAL A 61 -1.99 3.20 4.32
CA VAL A 61 -3.32 3.06 4.90
C VAL A 61 -3.57 4.18 5.90
N PHE A 62 -4.72 4.83 5.77
CA PHE A 62 -5.17 5.90 6.63
C PHE A 62 -6.22 5.40 7.60
N ARG A 63 -6.13 5.83 8.86
CA ARG A 63 -7.15 5.65 9.88
C ARG A 63 -7.72 6.98 10.29
N ARG A 64 -9.03 7.03 10.45
CA ARG A 64 -9.74 8.11 11.12
C ARG A 64 -10.64 7.51 12.19
N GLU A 65 -10.56 8.07 13.38
CA GLU A 65 -11.15 7.57 14.60
C GLU A 65 -10.75 6.10 14.83
N ARG A 66 -11.70 5.17 14.66
CA ARG A 66 -11.48 3.72 14.83
C ARG A 66 -11.60 2.94 13.53
N THR A 67 -11.63 3.63 12.39
CA THR A 67 -11.94 3.05 11.07
C THR A 67 -10.80 3.30 10.11
N LEU A 68 -10.38 2.26 9.38
CA LEU A 68 -9.47 2.39 8.24
C LEU A 68 -10.27 2.96 7.06
N THR A 69 -9.89 4.15 6.59
CA THR A 69 -10.75 4.94 5.67
C THR A 69 -10.27 4.94 4.23
N THR A 70 -8.96 5.07 4.03
CA THR A 70 -8.40 5.30 2.70
C THR A 70 -7.10 4.53 2.57
N CYS A 71 -6.85 3.99 1.39
CA CYS A 71 -5.57 3.38 1.07
C CYS A 71 -5.06 3.90 -0.28
N TYR A 72 -3.76 4.11 -0.37
CA TYR A 72 -3.07 4.48 -1.60
C TYR A 72 -2.03 3.43 -1.92
N GLY A 73 -2.10 2.87 -3.14
CA GLY A 73 -0.99 2.10 -3.70
C GLY A 73 0.05 3.06 -4.26
N LEU A 74 1.32 2.84 -3.93
CA LEU A 74 2.42 3.72 -4.30
C LEU A 74 3.06 3.35 -5.65
N GLU A 75 2.73 2.20 -6.22
CA GLU A 75 3.14 1.90 -7.59
C GLU A 75 2.67 3.01 -8.55
N PRO A 76 3.53 3.52 -9.45
CA PRO A 76 3.22 4.69 -10.27
C PRO A 76 1.92 4.60 -11.07
N LYS A 77 1.55 3.39 -11.52
CA LYS A 77 0.30 3.11 -12.23
C LYS A 77 -0.98 3.35 -11.41
N HIS A 78 -0.87 3.36 -10.08
CA HIS A 78 -1.97 3.61 -9.15
C HIS A 78 -2.06 5.07 -8.69
N LEU A 79 -1.01 5.87 -8.94
CA LEU A 79 -0.93 7.27 -8.54
C LEU A 79 -1.57 8.18 -9.60
N THR A 80 -2.90 8.16 -9.64
CA THR A 80 -3.70 8.86 -10.66
C THR A 80 -4.29 10.19 -10.20
N ASN A 81 -4.04 10.59 -8.96
CA ASN A 81 -4.56 11.83 -8.39
C ASN A 81 -3.55 12.50 -7.46
N ILE A 82 -3.73 13.82 -7.26
CA ILE A 82 -2.83 14.66 -6.46
C ILE A 82 -2.65 14.16 -5.02
N HIS A 83 -3.67 13.52 -4.43
CA HIS A 83 -3.59 12.98 -3.07
C HIS A 83 -2.60 11.81 -3.01
N GLY A 84 -2.70 10.87 -3.96
CA GLY A 84 -1.75 9.77 -4.06
C GLY A 84 -0.32 10.25 -4.28
N VAL A 85 -0.12 11.24 -5.17
CA VAL A 85 1.20 11.83 -5.41
C VAL A 85 1.77 12.47 -4.15
N ALA A 86 0.95 13.21 -3.39
CA ALA A 86 1.38 13.82 -2.14
C ALA A 86 1.78 12.76 -1.10
N VAL A 87 1.03 11.66 -1.00
CA VAL A 87 1.37 10.54 -0.12
C VAL A 87 2.69 9.88 -0.53
N ALA A 88 2.89 9.63 -1.83
CA ALA A 88 4.15 9.09 -2.35
C ALA A 88 5.33 10.01 -2.05
N ALA A 89 5.15 11.33 -2.17
CA ALA A 89 6.19 12.31 -1.83
C ALA A 89 6.66 12.20 -0.38
N VAL A 90 5.72 12.08 0.55
CA VAL A 90 6.04 11.94 1.98
C VAL A 90 6.74 10.61 2.27
N VAL A 91 6.31 9.53 1.62
CA VAL A 91 6.95 8.22 1.80
C VAL A 91 8.37 8.21 1.22
N ASP A 92 8.59 8.79 0.04
CA ASP A 92 9.92 8.95 -0.56
C ASP A 92 10.86 9.70 0.39
N GLU A 93 10.39 10.80 0.98
CA GLU A 93 11.18 11.61 1.91
C GLU A 93 11.50 10.86 3.21
N GLN A 94 10.53 10.16 3.81
CA GLN A 94 10.71 9.52 5.13
C GLN A 94 11.43 8.17 5.07
N PHE A 95 11.24 7.41 3.99
CA PHE A 95 11.72 6.03 3.87
C PHE A 95 12.78 5.84 2.78
N GLY A 96 13.16 6.92 2.07
CA GLY A 96 14.19 6.87 1.02
C GLY A 96 13.74 6.08 -0.21
N THR A 97 12.45 6.05 -0.49
CA THR A 97 11.88 5.42 -1.69
C THR A 97 11.87 6.41 -2.87
N ASP A 98 11.49 5.92 -4.05
CA ASP A 98 11.44 6.73 -5.27
C ASP A 98 10.18 6.41 -6.10
N TYR A 99 9.02 6.40 -5.45
CA TYR A 99 7.75 6.12 -6.12
C TYR A 99 7.36 7.23 -7.10
N ARG A 100 7.82 8.46 -6.86
CA ARG A 100 7.49 9.59 -7.72
C ARG A 100 8.20 9.61 -9.06
N SER A 101 9.39 9.02 -9.18
CA SER A 101 10.16 9.10 -10.44
C SER A 101 9.48 8.41 -11.61
N GLY A 102 8.62 7.41 -11.34
CA GLY A 102 7.86 6.70 -12.36
C GLY A 102 6.50 7.31 -12.71
N ILE A 103 6.10 8.43 -12.08
CA ILE A 103 4.78 9.00 -12.30
C ILE A 103 4.74 9.71 -13.66
N ASP A 104 3.89 9.21 -14.55
CA ASP A 104 3.55 9.92 -15.78
C ASP A 104 2.51 11.01 -15.46
N ALA A 105 2.83 12.25 -15.80
CA ALA A 105 1.93 13.39 -15.62
C ALA A 105 0.60 13.20 -16.37
N ALA A 106 0.57 12.40 -17.46
CA ALA A 106 -0.64 12.07 -18.20
C ALA A 106 -1.63 11.21 -17.38
N ASN A 107 -1.16 10.54 -16.33
CA ASN A 107 -2.01 9.71 -15.45
C ASN A 107 -2.71 10.53 -14.36
N LEU A 108 -2.35 11.81 -14.18
CA LEU A 108 -2.95 12.68 -13.17
C LEU A 108 -4.30 13.20 -13.68
N GLY A 109 -5.40 12.76 -13.05
CA GLY A 109 -6.73 13.25 -13.35
C GLY A 109 -6.87 14.76 -13.08
N GLU A 110 -7.74 15.43 -13.85
CA GLU A 110 -8.04 16.85 -13.66
C GLU A 110 -8.55 17.11 -12.23
N VAL A 111 -7.97 18.13 -11.58
CA VAL A 111 -8.41 18.61 -10.27
C VAL A 111 -9.78 19.27 -10.45
N LYS A 112 -10.87 18.54 -10.19
CA LYS A 112 -12.19 19.15 -10.07
C LYS A 112 -12.23 19.95 -8.77
N ARG A 113 -12.20 21.28 -8.91
CA ARG A 113 -12.42 22.28 -7.86
C ARG A 113 -13.84 22.21 -7.31
#